data_AF-A0A2R6AC07-F1
#
_entry.id   AF-A0A2R6AC07-F1
#
_cell.length_a   1.000
_cell.length_b   1.000
_cell.length_c   1.000
_cell.angle_alpha   90.00
_cell.angle_beta   90.00
_cell.angle_gamma   90.00
#
_symmetry.space_group_name_H-M   'P 1'
#
loop_
_entity.id
_entity.type
_entity.pdbx_description
1 polymer ?
#
loop_
_entity_poly.entity_id
_entity_poly.type
_entity_poly.pdbx_seq_one_letter_code
_entity_poly.pdbx_strand_id
1 'polypeptide(L)' 'MLQQSVFKPFISVIITAFNRDTFLKDAIESALKQTLDKKVYEVIVVKNFDWEFDDVYSSRGVKNNKRSKS' A
#
# COMPACT_ATOMS: atom_id res chain seq x y z
N MET A 1 29.45 -12.24 11.70
CA MET A 1 28.28 -12.18 10.79
C MET A 1 27.14 -11.55 11.58
N LEU A 2 26.77 -10.29 11.30
CA LEU A 2 25.60 -9.68 11.93
C LEU A 2 24.38 -10.19 11.18
N GLN A 3 23.59 -11.04 11.85
CA GLN A 3 22.32 -11.48 11.32
C GLN A 3 21.38 -10.27 11.33
N GLN A 4 21.25 -9.62 10.18
CA GLN A 4 20.21 -8.61 9.98
C GLN A 4 18.88 -9.33 10.20
N SER A 5 18.20 -9.05 11.31
CA SER A 5 16.84 -9.52 11.51
C SER A 5 16.03 -8.99 10.34
N VAL A 6 15.52 -9.89 9.49
CA VAL A 6 14.62 -9.51 8.40
C VAL A 6 13.39 -8.91 9.07
N PHE A 7 13.34 -7.57 9.16
CA PHE A 7 12.27 -6.87 9.83
C PHE A 7 11.01 -7.06 8.99
N LYS A 8 10.16 -7.99 9.40
CA LYS A 8 8.88 -8.23 8.77
C LYS A 8 7.88 -7.25 9.39
N PRO A 9 7.09 -6.50 8.58
CA PRO A 9 6.08 -5.63 9.13
C PRO A 9 5.16 -6.46 10.02
N PHE A 10 4.88 -5.94 11.22
CA PHE A 10 4.00 -6.59 12.18
C PHE A 10 2.53 -6.49 11.73
N ILE A 11 2.20 -5.45 10.95
CA ILE A 11 0.84 -5.11 10.54
C ILE A 11 0.80 -4.91 9.02
N SER A 12 -0.16 -5.53 8.34
CA SER A 12 -0.41 -5.27 6.93
C SER A 12 -1.77 -4.61 6.77
N VAL A 13 -1.80 -3.40 6.21
CA VAL A 13 -3.03 -2.69 5.88
C VAL A 13 -3.36 -2.97 4.41
N ILE A 14 -4.46 -3.69 4.16
CA ILE A 14 -4.89 -4.05 2.81
C ILE A 14 -6.09 -3.19 2.42
N ILE A 15 -5.92 -2.36 1.39
CA ILE A 15 -6.96 -1.49 0.84
C ILE A 15 -7.41 -2.09 -0.49
N THR A 16 -8.68 -2.48 -0.59
CA THR A 16 -9.25 -3.02 -1.84
C THR A 16 -10.11 -1.98 -2.54
N ALA A 17 -9.99 -1.89 -3.86
CA ALA A 17 -10.81 -1.00 -4.68
C ALA A 17 -11.23 -1.71 -5.97
N PHE A 18 -12.52 -1.65 -6.30
CA PHE A 18 -13.08 -2.26 -7.50
C PHE A 18 -13.82 -1.23 -8.34
N ASN A 19 -13.32 -0.99 -9.56
CA ASN A 19 -13.85 -0.05 -10.56
C ASN A 19 -14.09 1.40 -10.08
N ARG A 20 -13.52 1.81 -8.94
CA ARG A 20 -13.70 3.16 -8.37
C ARG A 20 -12.50 3.56 -7.55
N ASP A 21 -12.09 4.81 -7.69
CA ASP A 21 -10.91 5.39 -7.05
C ASP A 21 -11.24 6.60 -6.16
N THR A 22 -12.50 7.04 -6.14
CA THR A 22 -12.97 8.27 -5.47
C THR A 22 -12.45 8.41 -4.03
N PHE A 23 -12.41 7.31 -3.28
CA PHE A 23 -11.93 7.30 -1.89
C PHE A 23 -10.59 6.59 -1.71
N LEU A 24 -10.00 6.07 -2.79
CA LEU A 24 -8.76 5.31 -2.73
C LEU A 24 -7.61 6.20 -2.24
N LYS A 25 -7.55 7.44 -2.71
CA LYS A 25 -6.58 8.44 -2.26
C LYS A 25 -6.66 8.68 -0.76
N ASP A 26 -7.85 8.99 -0.25
CA ASP A 26 -8.04 9.32 1.16
C ASP A 26 -7.77 8.11 2.07
N ALA A 27 -8.13 6.91 1.62
CA ALA A 27 -7.84 5.67 2.34
C ALA A 27 -6.32 5.42 2.44
N ILE A 28 -5.58 5.60 1.35
CA ILE A 28 -4.11 5.45 1.35
C ILE A 28 -3.47 6.52 2.22
N GLU A 29 -3.87 7.78 2.10
CA GLU A 29 -3.35 8.88 2.92
C GLU A 29 -3.63 8.68 4.41
N SER A 30 -4.82 8.18 4.76
CA SER A 30 -5.16 7.81 6.13
C SER A 30 -4.22 6.73 6.66
N ALA A 31 -3.99 5.65 5.89
CA ALA A 31 -3.05 4.60 6.28
C ALA A 31 -1.60 5.10 6.34
N LEU A 32 -1.21 6.08 5.51
CA LEU A 32 0.12 6.66 5.54
C LEU A 32 0.30 7.71 6.66
N LYS A 33 -0.75 8.25 7.26
CA LYS A 33 -0.64 9.26 8.33
C LYS A 33 -0.76 8.68 9.74
N GLN A 34 -0.65 7.37 9.88
CA GLN A 34 -0.64 6.71 11.18
C GLN A 34 0.57 7.13 12.01
N THR A 35 0.37 7.20 13.33
CA THR A 35 1.41 7.58 14.32
C THR A 35 2.44 6.47 14.55
N LEU A 36 2.18 5.26 14.04
CA LEU A 36 3.09 4.12 14.11
C LEU A 36 4.31 4.32 13.19
N ASP A 37 5.44 3.75 13.59
CA ASP A 37 6.65 3.71 12.76
C ASP A 37 6.34 3.01 11.42
N LYS A 38 6.75 3.62 10.32
CA LYS A 38 6.63 3.07 8.96
C LYS A 38 7.27 1.71 8.78
N LYS A 39 8.24 1.35 9.63
CA LYS A 39 8.87 0.04 9.60
C LYS A 39 7.95 -1.07 10.09
N VAL A 40 7.02 -0.77 11.01
CA VAL A 40 6.17 -1.79 11.65
C VAL A 40 4.93 -2.16 10.85
N TYR A 41 4.60 -1.42 9.79
CA TYR A 41 3.48 -1.74 8.93
C TYR A 41 3.75 -1.53 7.45
N GLU A 42 3.00 -2.26 6.63
CA GLU A 42 2.96 -2.06 5.19
C GLU A 42 1.56 -1.69 4.73
N VAL A 43 1.47 -0.98 3.62
CA VAL A 43 0.20 -0.66 2.95
C VAL A 43 0.21 -1.35 1.59
N ILE A 44 -0.80 -2.19 1.37
CA ILE A 44 -1.00 -2.93 0.13
C ILE A 44 -2.33 -2.51 -0.47
N VAL A 45 -2.30 -2.01 -1.70
CA VAL A 45 -3.49 -1.66 -2.47
C VAL A 45 -3.75 -2.78 -3.46
N VAL A 46 -4.94 -3.34 -3.42
CA VAL A 46 -5.40 -4.37 -4.37
C VAL A 46 -6.53 -3.78 -5.20
N LYS A 47 -6.32 -3.65 -6.50
CA LYS A 47 -7.30 -3.06 -7.42
C LYS A 47 -7.29 -3.73 -8.79
N ASN A 48 -8.30 -3.43 -9.59
CA ASN A 48 -8.50 -4.03 -10.91
C ASN A 48 -8.53 -2.99 -12.05
N PHE A 49 -8.05 -1.77 -11.80
CA PHE A 49 -8.02 -0.66 -12.75
C PHE A 49 -6.66 0.03 -12.67
N ASP A 50 -6.28 0.76 -13.72
CA ASP A 50 -5.13 1.67 -13.68
C ASP A 50 -5.52 3.00 -13.05
N TRP A 51 -4.60 3.57 -12.29
CA TRP A 51 -4.85 4.80 -11.56
C TRP A 51 -3.68 5.75 -11.75
N GLU A 52 -3.96 7.01 -12.07
CA GLU A 52 -2.93 8.00 -12.41
C GLU A 52 -1.91 8.24 -11.27
N PHE A 53 -2.30 7.93 -10.03
CA PHE A 53 -1.44 8.09 -8.86
C PHE A 53 -0.65 6.83 -8.47
N ASP A 54 -0.70 5.76 -9.27
CA ASP A 54 0.00 4.50 -8.96
C ASP A 54 1.50 4.70 -8.72
N ASP A 55 2.17 5.45 -9.58
CA ASP A 55 3.61 5.69 -9.48
C ASP A 55 3.96 6.59 -8.27
N VAL A 56 3.08 7.56 -7.99
CA VAL A 56 3.21 8.46 -6.84
C VAL A 56 3.18 7.66 -5.53
N TYR A 57 2.22 6.74 -5.38
CA TYR A 57 2.09 5.94 -4.16
C TYR A 57 3.10 4.81 -4.07
N SER A 58 3.50 4.21 -5.20
CA SER A 58 4.57 3.22 -5.23
C SER A 58 5.90 3.81 -4.75
N SER A 59 6.21 5.05 -5.18
CA SER A 59 7.39 5.81 -4.71
C SER A 59 7.35 6.14 -3.21
N ARG A 60 6.16 6.13 -2.59
CA ARG A 60 5.96 6.33 -1.15
C ARG A 60 5.93 5.02 -0.35
N GLY A 61 6.24 3.89 -0.98
CA GLY A 61 6.32 2.57 -0.34
C GLY A 61 4.99 1.82 -0.27
N VAL A 62 3.94 2.27 -0.97
CA VAL A 62 2.69 1.51 -1.09
C VAL A 62 2.86 0.39 -2.12
N LYS A 63 2.52 -0.84 -1.74
CA LYS A 63 2.59 -1.98 -2.65
C LYS A 63 1.30 -2.07 -3.46
N ASN A 64 1.40 -2.11 -4.78
CA ASN A 64 0.25 -2.19 -5.67
C ASN A 64 0.11 -3.60 -6.25
N ASN A 65 -1.03 -4.24 -6.03
CA ASN A 65 -1.38 -5.51 -6.65
C ASN A 65 -2.56 -5.30 -7.60
N LYS A 66 -2.22 -5.13 -8.87
CA LYS A 66 -3.20 -5.00 -9.94
C LYS A 66 -3.55 -6.39 -10.46
N ARG A 67 -4.82 -6.78 -10.36
CA ARG A 67 -5.34 -7.88 -11.17
C ARG A 67 -5.98 -7.31 -12.42
N SER A 68 -5.21 -7.26 -13.51
CA SER A 68 -5.82 -7.14 -14.83
C SER A 68 -6.50 -8.47 -15.16
N LYS A 69 -7.72 -8.44 -15.70
CA LYS A 69 -8.29 -9.64 -16.32
C LYS A 69 -7.41 -9.96 -17.52
N SER A 70 -6.73 -11.11 -17.47
CA SER A 70 -6.16 -11.76 -18.67
C SER A 70 -7.23 -12.02 -19.72
#